data_AF-A0A9X8BZ05-F1
#
_entry.id   AF-A0A9X8BZ05-F1
#
_cell.length_a   1.000
_cell.length_b   1.000
_cell.length_c   1.000
_cell.angle_alpha   90.00
_cell.angle_beta   90.00
_cell.angle_gamma   90.00
#
_symmetry.space_group_name_H-M   'P 1'
#
loop_
_entity.id
_entity.type
_entity.pdbx_description
1 polymer ?
#
loop_
_entity_poly.entity_id
_entity_poly.type
_entity_poly.pdbx_seq_one_letter_code
_entity_poly.pdbx_strand_id
1 'polypeptide(L)'
;MRKVNQTHIKKTIKQTGSWTGYIAPSNVPQENVVTGWGMGRLTTITELSSTLMVDNNAYSLEYLLTHLKANNERNGLGNGIAYWEA
;
A
#
# COMPACT_ATOMS: atom_id res chain seq x y z
N MET A 1 5.32 6.84 11.92
CA MET A 1 5.04 5.66 11.08
C MET A 1 6.26 4.78 10.92
N ARG A 2 6.03 3.51 10.62
CA ARG A 2 7.07 2.50 10.37
C ARG A 2 6.91 1.93 8.96
N LYS A 3 8.00 1.84 8.19
CA LYS A 3 8.02 1.13 6.91
C LYS A 3 7.82 -0.38 7.17
N VAL A 4 6.89 -1.00 6.46
CA VAL A 4 6.51 -2.42 6.64
C VAL A 4 6.56 -3.17 5.30
N ASN A 5 6.44 -4.49 5.35
CA ASN A 5 6.36 -5.36 4.17
C ASN A 5 5.01 -6.09 4.14
N GLN A 6 4.70 -6.76 3.02
CA GLN A 6 3.43 -7.46 2.87
C GLN A 6 3.22 -8.59 3.89
N THR A 7 4.30 -9.24 4.35
CA THR A 7 4.21 -10.27 5.40
C THR A 7 3.70 -9.67 6.72
N HIS A 8 4.19 -8.49 7.07
CA HIS A 8 3.70 -7.75 8.22
C HIS A 8 2.24 -7.36 8.05
N ILE A 9 1.85 -6.80 6.90
CA ILE A 9 0.47 -6.43 6.59
C ILE A 9 -0.47 -7.65 6.75
N LYS A 10 -0.12 -8.79 6.14
CA LYS A 10 -0.89 -10.04 6.26
C LYS A 10 -1.02 -10.49 7.71
N LYS A 11 0.05 -10.37 8.50
CA LYS A 11 0.02 -10.69 9.94
C LYS A 11 -0.92 -9.75 10.70
N THR A 12 -0.84 -8.45 10.45
CA THR A 12 -1.69 -7.45 11.10
C THR A 12 -3.17 -7.66 10.75
N ILE A 13 -3.49 -7.94 9.48
CA ILE A 13 -4.87 -8.24 9.04
C ILE A 13 -5.40 -9.50 9.76
N LYS A 14 -4.59 -10.57 9.87
CA LYS A 14 -4.99 -11.77 10.62
C LYS A 14 -5.23 -11.51 12.12
N GLN A 15 -4.53 -10.54 12.70
CA GLN A 15 -4.61 -10.23 14.13
C GLN A 15 -5.73 -9.22 14.46
N THR A 16 -6.02 -8.30 13.54
CA THR A 16 -6.86 -7.11 13.82
C THR A 16 -8.03 -6.94 12.85
N GLY A 17 -8.12 -7.78 11.82
CA GLY A 17 -9.15 -7.74 10.77
C GLY A 17 -8.85 -6.79 9.62
N SER A 18 -7.93 -5.84 9.78
CA SER A 18 -7.55 -4.91 8.72
C SER A 18 -6.12 -4.38 8.90
N TRP A 19 -5.60 -3.70 7.89
CA TRP A 19 -4.39 -2.90 8.00
C TRP A 19 -4.63 -1.57 7.30
N THR A 20 -4.31 -0.47 7.96
CA THR A 20 -4.42 0.87 7.39
C THR A 20 -3.03 1.49 7.33
N GLY A 21 -2.68 2.01 6.16
CA GLY A 21 -1.39 2.64 5.97
C GLY A 21 -1.24 3.27 4.60
N TYR A 22 -0.06 3.78 4.32
CA TYR A 22 0.27 4.44 3.07
C TYR A 22 0.98 3.49 2.13
N ILE A 23 0.61 3.55 0.85
CA ILE A 23 1.24 2.84 -0.25
C ILE A 23 1.79 3.88 -1.23
N ALA A 24 3.08 3.79 -1.56
CA ALA A 24 3.73 4.71 -2.49
C ALA A 24 4.83 4.00 -3.30
N PRO A 25 5.31 4.61 -4.40
CA PRO A 25 6.53 4.16 -5.06
C PRO A 25 7.70 4.08 -4.07
N SER A 26 8.57 3.07 -4.21
CA SER A 26 9.61 2.79 -3.20
C SER A 26 10.73 3.84 -3.15
N ASN A 27 10.86 4.65 -4.19
CA ASN A 27 11.79 5.78 -4.27
C ASN A 27 11.26 7.05 -3.61
N VAL A 28 9.98 7.10 -3.21
CA VAL A 28 9.41 8.23 -2.48
C VAL A 28 9.99 8.25 -1.06
N PRO A 29 10.64 9.35 -0.64
CA PRO A 29 11.13 9.52 0.72
C PRO A 29 9.98 9.49 1.73
N GLN A 30 10.19 8.87 2.90
CA GLN A 30 9.13 8.67 3.90
C GLN A 30 8.46 9.98 4.32
N GLU A 31 9.24 11.05 4.46
CA GLU A 31 8.77 12.40 4.77
C GLU A 31 7.73 12.90 3.77
N ASN A 32 7.85 12.55 2.49
CA ASN A 32 6.94 12.98 1.43
C ASN A 32 5.70 12.11 1.29
N VAL A 33 5.71 10.90 1.87
CA VAL A 33 4.54 10.00 1.87
C VAL A 33 3.41 10.60 2.71
N VAL A 34 3.75 11.24 3.83
CA VAL A 34 2.76 11.57 4.89
C VAL A 34 2.83 13.00 5.39
N THR A 35 3.93 13.72 5.12
CA THR A 35 4.05 15.12 5.46
C THR A 35 4.39 15.96 4.22
N GLY A 36 3.88 17.19 4.17
CA GLY A 36 4.25 18.19 3.16
C GLY A 36 3.63 18.03 1.77
N TRP A 37 3.64 16.83 1.18
CA TRP A 37 3.31 16.65 -0.25
C TRP A 37 2.29 15.55 -0.56
N GLY A 38 1.96 14.67 0.39
CA GLY A 38 0.90 13.68 0.23
C GLY A 38 1.12 12.68 -0.91
N MET A 39 2.38 12.28 -1.16
CA MET A 39 2.72 11.39 -2.28
C MET A 39 2.38 9.92 -2.02
N GLY A 40 1.92 9.58 -0.81
CA GLY A 40 1.42 8.26 -0.45
C GLY A 40 -0.09 8.17 -0.54
N ARG A 41 -0.59 7.02 -1.00
CA ARG A 41 -2.02 6.70 -0.98
C ARG A 41 -2.39 6.05 0.35
N LEU A 42 -3.17 6.73 1.18
CA LEU A 42 -3.79 6.12 2.35
C LEU A 42 -4.73 5.00 1.89
N THR A 43 -4.51 3.79 2.38
CA THR A 43 -5.19 2.57 1.95
C THR A 43 -5.53 1.72 3.16
N THR A 44 -6.78 1.27 3.23
CA THR A 44 -7.22 0.23 4.17
C THR A 44 -7.30 -1.09 3.42
N ILE A 45 -6.69 -2.13 3.99
CA ILE A 45 -6.64 -3.48 3.45
C ILE A 45 -7.38 -4.42 4.41
N THR A 46 -8.29 -5.23 3.88
CA THR A 46 -9.03 -6.27 4.60
C THR A 46 -8.84 -7.62 3.90
N GLU A 47 -9.17 -8.73 4.57
CA GLU A 47 -9.22 -10.05 3.94
C GLU A 47 -10.68 -10.48 3.72
N LEU A 48 -11.04 -10.82 2.49
CA LEU A 48 -12.34 -11.36 2.11
C LEU A 48 -12.14 -12.62 1.29
N SER A 49 -12.63 -13.76 1.76
CA SER A 49 -12.53 -15.06 1.06
C SER A 49 -11.10 -15.38 0.60
N SER A 50 -10.10 -15.17 1.48
CA SER A 50 -8.65 -15.33 1.22
C SER A 50 -8.04 -14.36 0.20
N THR A 51 -8.78 -13.34 -0.23
CA THR A 51 -8.28 -12.26 -1.09
C THR A 51 -8.06 -11.00 -0.25
N LEU A 52 -6.89 -10.38 -0.40
CA LEU A 52 -6.67 -9.06 0.19
C LEU A 52 -7.39 -8.02 -0.65
N MET A 53 -8.28 -7.29 -0.01
CA MET A 53 -9.15 -6.30 -0.60
C MET A 53 -8.79 -4.91 -0.11
N VAL A 54 -9.01 -3.90 -0.94
CA VAL A 54 -8.80 -2.49 -0.61
C VAL A 54 -10.05 -1.67 -0.88
N ASP A 55 -10.10 -0.45 -0.31
CA ASP A 55 -11.20 0.51 -0.50
C ASP A 55 -12.59 -0.12 -0.28
N ASN A 56 -12.85 -0.67 0.90
CA ASN A 56 -14.12 -1.32 1.23
C ASN A 56 -14.51 -2.45 0.25
N ASN A 57 -13.53 -3.25 -0.17
CA ASN A 57 -13.71 -4.36 -1.11
C ASN A 57 -14.03 -3.95 -2.55
N ALA A 58 -13.70 -2.73 -2.97
CA ALA A 58 -13.88 -2.31 -4.36
C ALA A 58 -12.98 -3.08 -5.34
N TYR A 59 -11.76 -3.44 -4.93
CA TYR A 59 -10.82 -4.22 -5.74
C TYR A 59 -9.77 -4.92 -4.87
N SER A 60 -9.02 -5.85 -5.46
CA SER A 60 -7.96 -6.57 -4.76
C SER A 60 -6.71 -5.71 -4.59
N LEU A 61 -5.92 -6.01 -3.56
CA LEU A 61 -4.60 -5.42 -3.37
C LEU A 61 -3.69 -5.72 -4.57
N GLU A 62 -3.80 -6.91 -5.17
CA GLU A 62 -3.06 -7.26 -6.37
C GLU A 62 -3.39 -6.33 -7.53
N TYR A 63 -4.68 -6.07 -7.77
CA TYR A 63 -5.12 -5.12 -8.78
C TYR A 63 -4.50 -3.74 -8.54
N LEU A 64 -4.57 -3.22 -7.31
CA LEU A 64 -3.95 -1.94 -6.95
C LEU A 64 -2.46 -1.91 -7.28
N LEU A 65 -1.72 -2.93 -6.84
CA LEU A 65 -0.27 -2.97 -6.97
C LEU A 65 0.15 -3.09 -8.44
N THR A 66 -0.55 -3.87 -9.25
CA THR A 66 -0.29 -3.98 -10.69
C THR A 66 -0.44 -2.62 -11.38
N HIS A 67 -1.52 -1.90 -11.11
CA HIS A 67 -1.78 -0.60 -11.73
C HIS A 67 -0.82 0.49 -11.22
N LEU A 68 -0.50 0.47 -9.93
CA LEU A 68 0.47 1.38 -9.34
C LEU A 68 1.86 1.17 -9.94
N LYS A 69 2.31 -0.09 -10.08
CA LYS A 69 3.60 -0.43 -10.70
C LYS A 69 3.66 0.01 -12.16
N ALA A 70 2.64 -0.31 -12.96
CA ALA A 70 2.58 0.10 -14.36
C ALA A 70 2.59 1.64 -14.50
N ASN A 71 1.89 2.35 -13.61
CA ASN A 71 1.94 3.81 -13.59
C ASN A 71 3.33 4.33 -13.20
N ASN A 72 4.00 3.72 -12.23
CA ASN A 72 5.34 4.14 -11.81
C ASN A 72 6.35 3.93 -12.94
N GLU A 73 6.30 2.78 -13.63
CA GLU A 73 7.14 2.49 -14.79
C GLU A 73 6.92 3.51 -15.91
N ARG A 74 5.66 3.81 -16.26
CA ARG A 74 5.30 4.81 -17.28
C ARG A 74 5.84 6.20 -16.96
N ASN A 75 5.95 6.56 -15.69
CA ASN A 75 6.43 7.87 -15.23
C ASN A 75 7.92 7.88 -14.83
N GLY A 76 8.67 6.80 -15.10
CA GLY A 76 10.10 6.73 -14.79
C GLY A 76 10.43 6.65 -13.29
N LEU A 77 9.46 6.27 -12.45
CA LEU A 77 9.63 6.12 -10.99
C LEU A 77 10.14 4.73 -10.58
N GLY A 78 10.36 3.83 -11.54
CA GLY A 78 10.68 2.42 -11.32
C GLY A 78 9.44 1.57 -11.02
N ASN A 79 9.64 0.33 -10.58
CA ASN A 79 8.55 -0.63 -10.34
C ASN A 79 8.39 -1.05 -8.86
N GLY A 80 9.16 -0.43 -7.98
CA GLY A 80 9.14 -0.73 -6.56
C GLY A 80 7.98 -0.04 -5.84
N ILE A 81 7.36 -0.76 -4.90
CA ILE A 81 6.29 -0.25 -4.03
C ILE A 81 6.75 -0.40 -2.58
N ALA A 82 6.43 0.59 -1.76
CA ALA A 82 6.69 0.58 -0.33
C ALA A 82 5.41 0.86 0.48
N TYR A 83 5.43 0.43 1.74
CA TYR A 83 4.29 0.46 2.66
C TYR A 83 4.71 1.11 3.97
N TRP A 84 3.87 1.99 4.51
CA TRP A 84 4.07 2.61 5.83
C TRP A 84 2.80 2.47 6.66
N GLU A 85 2.92 1.92 7.86
CA GLU A 85 1.82 1.81 8.81
C GLU A 85 1.49 3.19 9.37
N ALA A 86 0.21 3.59 9.27
CA ALA A 86 -0.31 4.89 9.71
C ALA A 86 -0.25 5.05 11.23
#